data_AF-A0A538T4W4-F1
#
_entry.id   AF-A0A538T4W4-F1
#
_cell.length_a   1.000
_cell.length_b   1.000
_cell.length_c   1.000
_cell.angle_alpha   90.00
_cell.angle_beta   90.00
_cell.angle_gamma   90.00
#
_symmetry.space_group_name_H-M   'P 1'
#
loop_
_entity.id
_entity.type
_entity.pdbx_description
1 polymer ?
#
loop_
_entity_poly.entity_id
_entity_poly.type
_entity_poly.pdbx_seq_one_letter_code
_entity_poly.pdbx_strand_id
1 'polypeptide(L)'
;MARASRPLLPRVHPPALSVVLLATGYLALGLVSLALWQTAPALDTMLGRHHIAGALANLALVLLGMSIVAGPYRRGDRWAHWVQWIPLLAYGVPILCIDGYHVGWRTESTAINAALLAPFVLGLLWDRRNRRI
;
A
#
# COMPACT_ATOMS: atom_id res chain seq x y z
N MET A 1 39.59 9.54 -8.28
CA MET A 1 38.52 9.27 -7.30
C MET A 1 38.14 7.79 -7.37
N ALA A 2 38.60 6.98 -6.43
CA ALA A 2 38.37 5.53 -6.41
C ALA A 2 36.95 5.22 -5.92
N ARG A 3 36.20 4.45 -6.71
CA ARG A 3 34.83 4.02 -6.39
C ARG A 3 34.92 2.97 -5.29
N ALA A 4 34.62 3.32 -4.05
CA ALA A 4 34.59 2.39 -2.93
C ALA A 4 33.67 1.21 -3.28
N SER A 5 34.25 0.02 -3.45
CA SER A 5 33.53 -1.23 -3.69
C SER A 5 32.66 -1.51 -2.46
N ARG A 6 31.34 -1.34 -2.61
CA ARG A 6 30.39 -1.61 -1.52
C ARG A 6 30.54 -3.08 -1.09
N PRO A 7 30.65 -3.38 0.22
CA PRO A 7 30.73 -4.75 0.70
C PRO A 7 29.47 -5.52 0.28
N LEU A 8 29.69 -6.67 -0.36
CA LEU A 8 28.64 -7.65 -0.65
C LEU A 8 28.17 -8.24 0.68
N LEU A 9 27.10 -7.70 1.25
CA LEU A 9 26.47 -8.30 2.42
C LEU A 9 25.99 -9.72 2.06
N PRO A 10 26.21 -10.72 2.93
CA PRO A 10 25.76 -12.08 2.69
C PRO A 10 24.24 -12.13 2.52
N ARG A 11 23.76 -12.89 1.52
CA ARG A 11 22.33 -13.11 1.30
C ARG A 11 21.80 -14.00 2.42
N VAL A 12 21.18 -13.40 3.44
CA VAL A 12 20.36 -14.14 4.39
C VAL A 12 19.06 -14.48 3.67
N HIS A 13 18.94 -15.72 3.21
CA HIS A 13 17.66 -16.23 2.73
C HIS A 13 16.76 -16.46 3.95
N PRO A 14 15.57 -15.83 4.00
CA PRO A 14 14.63 -16.12 5.07
C PRO A 14 14.29 -17.63 5.04
N PRO A 15 14.15 -18.28 6.20
CA PRO A 15 13.77 -19.68 6.23
C PRO A 15 12.42 -19.86 5.55
N ALA A 16 12.27 -20.92 4.76
CA ALA A 16 11.06 -21.18 3.95
C ALA A 16 9.77 -21.12 4.78
N LEU A 17 9.83 -21.57 6.04
CA LEU A 17 8.72 -21.50 7.00
C LEU A 17 8.23 -20.07 7.22
N SER A 18 9.14 -19.09 7.38
CA SER A 18 8.74 -17.69 7.59
C SER A 18 8.02 -17.14 6.36
N VAL A 19 8.48 -17.47 5.15
CA VAL A 19 7.84 -17.04 3.91
C VAL A 19 6.43 -17.62 3.78
N VAL A 20 6.28 -18.92 4.07
CA VAL A 20 4.97 -19.60 4.05
C VAL A 20 4.03 -19.03 5.10
N LEU A 21 4.49 -18.80 6.33
CA LEU A 21 3.67 -18.20 7.39
C LEU A 21 3.23 -16.78 7.02
N LEU A 22 4.13 -15.98 6.45
CA LEU A 22 3.81 -14.62 5.98
C LEU A 22 2.75 -14.66 4.88
N ALA A 23 2.95 -15.53 3.87
CA ALA A 23 2.03 -15.68 2.75
C ALA A 23 0.63 -16.10 3.23
N THR A 24 0.56 -17.11 4.11
CA THR A 24 -0.70 -17.58 4.70
C THR A 24 -1.37 -16.49 5.53
N GLY A 25 -0.61 -15.72 6.30
CA GLY A 25 -1.14 -14.58 7.06
C GLY A 25 -1.76 -13.51 6.16
N TYR A 26 -1.10 -13.16 5.05
CA TYR A 26 -1.67 -12.23 4.07
C TYR A 26 -2.89 -12.81 3.33
N LEU A 27 -2.93 -14.11 3.04
CA LEU A 27 -4.14 -14.75 2.49
C LEU A 27 -5.31 -14.67 3.47
N ALA A 28 -5.08 -15.00 4.74
CA ALA A 28 -6.10 -14.90 5.79
C ALA A 28 -6.62 -13.46 5.93
N LEU A 29 -5.73 -12.47 5.91
CA LEU A 29 -6.12 -11.06 5.93
C LEU A 29 -6.91 -10.65 4.67
N GLY A 30 -6.58 -11.23 3.51
CA GLY A 30 -7.35 -11.06 2.28
C GLY A 30 -8.77 -11.59 2.41
N LEU A 31 -8.96 -12.74 3.06
CA LEU A 31 -10.28 -13.28 3.35
C LEU A 31 -11.08 -12.38 4.29
N VAL A 32 -10.43 -11.75 5.28
CA VAL A 32 -11.08 -10.74 6.15
C VAL A 32 -11.55 -9.53 5.33
N SER A 33 -10.72 -9.02 4.42
CA SER A 33 -11.12 -7.93 3.51
C SER A 33 -12.33 -8.32 2.65
N LEU A 34 -12.34 -9.53 2.09
CA LEU A 34 -13.47 -10.04 1.31
C LEU A 34 -14.75 -10.19 2.16
N ALA A 35 -14.62 -10.69 3.39
CA ALA A 35 -15.74 -10.82 4.31
C ALA A 35 -16.36 -9.45 4.65
N LEU A 36 -15.53 -8.44 4.90
CA LEU A 36 -16.00 -7.07 5.12
C LEU A 36 -16.75 -6.52 3.89
N TRP A 37 -16.25 -6.80 2.69
CA TRP A 37 -16.94 -6.39 1.44
C TRP A 37 -18.31 -7.05 1.31
N GLN A 38 -18.43 -8.34 1.64
CA GLN A 38 -19.68 -9.09 1.54
C GLN A 38 -20.77 -8.61 2.50
N THR A 39 -20.42 -7.89 3.57
CA THR A 39 -21.43 -7.28 4.46
C THR A 39 -22.24 -6.16 3.81
N ALA A 40 -21.98 -5.84 2.53
CA ALA A 40 -22.66 -4.80 1.75
C ALA A 40 -22.85 -3.49 2.54
N PRO A 41 -21.76 -2.92 3.11
CA PRO A 41 -21.87 -1.76 3.97
C PRO A 41 -22.51 -0.57 3.23
N ALA A 42 -23.51 0.02 3.87
CA ALA A 42 -24.24 1.18 3.39
C ALA A 42 -23.30 2.41 3.33
N LEU A 43 -22.94 2.85 2.11
CA LEU A 43 -21.97 3.93 1.82
C LEU A 43 -22.41 5.33 2.31
N ASP A 44 -23.71 5.51 2.45
CA ASP A 44 -24.36 6.68 3.04
C ASP A 44 -24.06 6.83 4.53
N THR A 45 -23.80 5.72 5.23
CA THR A 45 -23.46 5.74 6.66
C THR A 45 -21.95 5.93 6.90
N MET A 46 -21.61 6.64 7.98
CA MET A 46 -20.21 6.77 8.42
C MET A 46 -19.58 5.40 8.73
N LEU A 47 -20.33 4.51 9.37
CA LEU A 47 -19.88 3.17 9.72
C LEU A 47 -19.59 2.33 8.46
N GLY A 48 -20.47 2.38 7.47
CA GLY A 48 -20.28 1.65 6.22
C GLY A 48 -19.07 2.13 5.43
N ARG A 49 -18.86 3.44 5.32
CA ARG A 49 -17.62 4.00 4.72
C ARG A 49 -16.37 3.56 5.49
N HIS A 50 -16.43 3.53 6.81
CA HIS A 50 -15.31 3.06 7.64
C HIS A 50 -14.99 1.58 7.39
N HIS A 51 -16.00 0.71 7.26
CA HIS A 51 -15.79 -0.70 6.91
C HIS A 51 -15.16 -0.86 5.51
N ILE A 52 -15.58 -0.06 4.53
CA ILE A 52 -14.97 -0.05 3.19
C ILE A 52 -13.53 0.43 3.24
N ALA A 53 -13.26 1.50 3.99
CA ALA A 53 -11.90 1.98 4.21
C ALA A 53 -11.01 0.87 4.81
N GLY A 54 -11.49 0.18 5.84
CA GLY A 54 -10.80 -0.94 6.46
C GLY A 54 -10.57 -2.10 5.49
N ALA A 55 -11.57 -2.47 4.68
CA ALA A 55 -11.45 -3.51 3.68
C ALA A 55 -10.39 -3.17 2.61
N LEU A 56 -10.41 -1.94 2.10
CA LEU A 56 -9.44 -1.44 1.11
C LEU A 56 -8.03 -1.32 1.70
N ALA A 57 -7.89 -0.90 2.96
CA ALA A 57 -6.62 -0.85 3.67
C ALA A 57 -6.02 -2.25 3.83
N ASN A 58 -6.82 -3.23 4.23
CA ASN A 58 -6.40 -4.63 4.32
C ASN A 58 -5.98 -5.15 2.94
N LEU A 59 -6.76 -4.88 1.89
CA LEU A 59 -6.42 -5.29 0.53
C LEU A 59 -5.08 -4.70 0.08
N ALA A 60 -4.86 -3.40 0.30
CA ALA A 60 -3.59 -2.74 -0.01
C ALA A 60 -2.42 -3.38 0.75
N LEU A 61 -2.61 -3.72 2.02
CA LEU A 61 -1.59 -4.37 2.85
C LEU A 61 -1.27 -5.79 2.37
N VAL A 62 -2.29 -6.56 1.97
CA VAL A 62 -2.13 -7.90 1.39
C VAL A 62 -1.37 -7.83 0.08
N LEU A 63 -1.73 -6.91 -0.82
CA LEU A 63 -1.03 -6.73 -2.11
C LEU A 63 0.42 -6.32 -1.89
N LEU A 64 0.69 -5.42 -0.95
CA LEU A 64 2.05 -5.01 -0.58
C LEU A 64 2.85 -6.17 0.01
N GLY A 65 2.26 -6.89 0.97
CA GLY A 65 2.84 -8.05 1.61
C GLY A 65 3.19 -9.16 0.63
N MET A 66 2.25 -9.51 -0.25
CA MET A 66 2.46 -10.49 -1.31
C MET A 66 3.55 -10.07 -2.29
N SER A 67 3.66 -8.77 -2.60
CA SER A 67 4.74 -8.26 -3.44
C SER A 67 6.12 -8.43 -2.79
N ILE A 68 6.21 -8.29 -1.46
CA ILE A 68 7.44 -8.53 -0.68
C ILE A 68 7.76 -10.03 -0.61
N VAL A 69 6.74 -10.89 -0.47
CA VAL A 69 6.89 -12.35 -0.46
C VAL A 69 7.35 -12.86 -1.83
N ALA A 70 6.78 -12.33 -2.92
CA ALA A 70 7.04 -12.78 -4.28
C ALA A 70 8.44 -12.43 -4.79
N GLY A 71 9.08 -11.39 -4.26
CA GLY A 71 10.39 -10.97 -4.73
C GLY A 71 11.22 -10.25 -3.67
N PRO A 72 12.55 -10.47 -3.63
CA PRO A 72 13.43 -9.76 -2.71
C PRO A 72 13.44 -8.28 -3.06
N TYR A 73 12.86 -7.44 -2.19
CA TYR A 73 12.75 -5.99 -2.40
C TYR A 73 14.16 -5.35 -2.47
N ARG A 74 14.65 -5.11 -3.69
CA ARG A 74 15.96 -4.48 -3.92
C ARG A 74 15.81 -3.02 -4.27
N ARG A 75 16.57 -2.18 -3.58
CA ARG A 75 16.65 -0.75 -3.86
C ARG A 75 17.24 -0.55 -5.26
N GLY A 76 16.47 0.07 -6.15
CA GLY A 76 16.87 0.33 -7.54
C GLY A 76 16.10 -0.50 -8.57
N ASP A 77 15.42 -1.58 -8.17
CA ASP A 77 14.63 -2.38 -9.10
C ASP A 77 13.40 -1.59 -9.59
N ARG A 78 13.07 -1.75 -10.88
CA ARG A 78 11.92 -1.09 -11.50
C ARG A 78 10.59 -1.58 -10.93
N TRP A 79 10.50 -2.87 -10.59
CA TRP A 79 9.27 -3.45 -10.03
C TRP A 79 8.97 -2.91 -8.63
N ALA A 80 9.99 -2.70 -7.79
CA ALA A 80 9.85 -2.08 -6.48
C ALA A 80 9.26 -0.66 -6.56
N HIS A 81 9.58 0.07 -7.65
CA HIS A 81 8.97 1.38 -7.90
C HIS A 81 7.47 1.29 -8.22
N TRP A 82 6.98 0.19 -8.78
CA TRP A 82 5.55 -0.01 -9.04
C TRP A 82 4.80 -0.44 -7.78
N VAL A 83 5.42 -1.26 -6.93
CA VAL A 83 4.83 -1.76 -5.67
C VAL A 83 4.45 -0.64 -4.71
N GLN A 84 5.25 0.42 -4.64
CA GLN A 84 4.93 1.60 -3.83
C GLN A 84 3.69 2.38 -4.31
N TRP A 85 3.16 2.13 -5.51
CA TRP A 85 1.87 2.72 -5.92
C TRP A 85 0.67 1.97 -5.35
N ILE A 86 0.84 0.73 -4.86
CA ILE A 86 -0.25 -0.11 -4.38
C ILE A 86 -1.08 0.58 -3.27
N PRO A 87 -0.49 1.12 -2.18
CA PRO A 87 -1.30 1.77 -1.14
C PRO A 87 -2.07 2.99 -1.66
N LEU A 88 -1.49 3.73 -2.60
CA LEU A 88 -2.15 4.88 -3.19
C LEU A 88 -3.33 4.47 -4.07
N LEU A 89 -3.13 3.48 -4.96
CA LEU A 89 -4.15 3.09 -5.94
C LEU A 89 -5.23 2.18 -5.34
N ALA A 90 -4.87 1.30 -4.41
CA ALA A 90 -5.80 0.35 -3.81
C ALA A 90 -6.56 0.93 -2.61
N TYR A 91 -6.03 1.94 -1.92
CA TYR A 91 -6.65 2.53 -0.74
C TYR A 91 -6.79 4.04 -0.83
N GLY A 92 -5.69 4.77 -1.00
CA GLY A 92 -5.68 6.24 -0.88
C GLY A 92 -6.60 6.97 -1.86
N VAL A 93 -6.53 6.64 -3.15
CA VAL A 93 -7.37 7.25 -4.19
C VAL A 93 -8.84 6.81 -4.02
N PRO A 94 -9.16 5.51 -3.89
CA PRO A 94 -10.54 5.07 -3.65
C PRO A 94 -11.20 5.76 -2.45
N ILE A 95 -10.53 5.85 -1.30
CA ILE A 95 -11.13 6.46 -0.10
C ILE A 95 -11.33 7.95 -0.27
N LEU A 96 -10.37 8.64 -0.91
CA LEU A 96 -10.49 10.07 -1.22
C LEU A 96 -11.68 10.33 -2.16
N CYS A 97 -11.89 9.47 -3.16
CA CYS A 97 -13.03 9.55 -4.06
C CYS A 97 -14.37 9.30 -3.32
N ILE A 98 -14.43 8.28 -2.46
CA ILE A 98 -15.63 7.96 -1.69
C ILE A 98 -16.01 9.12 -0.77
N ASP A 99 -15.04 9.66 -0.03
CA ASP A 99 -15.26 10.80 0.85
C ASP A 99 -15.59 12.07 0.08
N GLY A 100 -14.92 12.32 -1.05
CA GLY A 100 -15.23 13.44 -1.92
C GLY A 100 -16.67 13.39 -2.47
N TYR A 101 -17.20 12.20 -2.75
CA TYR A 101 -18.56 12.01 -3.24
C TYR A 101 -19.62 12.11 -2.14
N HIS A 102 -19.38 11.54 -0.95
CA HIS A 102 -20.40 11.43 0.12
C HIS A 102 -20.33 12.56 1.16
N VAL A 103 -19.13 13.06 1.43
CA VAL A 103 -18.89 14.10 2.46
C VAL A 103 -18.62 15.45 1.79
N GLY A 104 -18.10 15.44 0.56
CA GLY A 104 -17.86 16.62 -0.25
C GLY A 104 -16.41 17.09 -0.19
N TRP A 105 -15.88 17.53 -1.33
CA TRP A 105 -14.47 17.87 -1.54
C TRP A 105 -13.90 19.01 -0.67
N ARG A 106 -14.77 19.83 -0.07
CA ARG A 106 -14.37 21.00 0.75
C ARG A 106 -14.47 20.74 2.25
N THR A 107 -14.69 19.51 2.66
CA THR A 107 -14.77 19.15 4.08
C THR A 107 -13.40 18.88 4.69
N GLU A 108 -13.30 19.07 6.00
CA GLU A 108 -12.07 18.82 6.77
C GLU A 108 -11.58 17.38 6.60
N SER A 109 -12.48 16.40 6.55
CA SER A 109 -12.15 14.99 6.36
C SER A 109 -11.43 14.73 5.03
N THR A 110 -11.95 15.27 3.93
CA THR A 110 -11.31 15.14 2.61
C THR A 110 -9.98 15.89 2.55
N ALA A 111 -9.88 17.06 3.20
CA ALA A 111 -8.64 17.81 3.28
C ALA A 111 -7.56 17.06 4.08
N ILE A 112 -7.92 16.43 5.21
CA ILE A 112 -7.01 15.60 6.00
C ILE A 112 -6.53 14.40 5.18
N ASN A 113 -7.42 13.69 4.49
CA ASN A 113 -7.04 12.58 3.63
C ASN A 113 -6.09 13.01 2.51
N ALA A 114 -6.36 14.14 1.85
CA ALA A 114 -5.47 14.70 0.85
C ALA A 114 -4.10 15.09 1.46
N ALA A 115 -4.08 15.69 2.64
CA ALA A 115 -2.86 16.05 3.36
C ALA A 115 -2.02 14.83 3.75
N LEU A 116 -2.65 13.72 4.13
CA LEU A 116 -1.98 12.45 4.43
C LEU A 116 -1.42 11.77 3.17
N LEU A 117 -2.08 11.93 2.02
CA LEU A 117 -1.60 11.42 0.74
C LEU A 117 -0.48 12.28 0.14
N ALA A 118 -0.43 13.57 0.44
CA ALA A 118 0.58 14.50 -0.07
C ALA A 118 2.04 14.04 0.15
N PRO A 119 2.48 13.65 1.37
CA PRO A 119 3.86 13.18 1.56
C PRO A 119 4.16 11.90 0.78
N PHE A 120 3.16 11.04 0.58
CA PHE A 120 3.31 9.82 -0.22
C PHE A 120 3.54 10.14 -1.69
N VAL A 121 2.71 11.02 -2.26
CA VAL A 121 2.85 11.49 -3.65
C VAL A 121 4.17 12.24 -3.84
N LEU A 122 4.54 13.11 -2.90
CA LEU A 122 5.82 13.82 -2.92
C LEU A 122 7.01 12.85 -2.88
N GLY A 123 6.95 11.82 -2.04
CA GLY A 123 7.94 10.75 -1.97
C GLY A 123 8.11 10.02 -3.30
N LEU A 124 7.01 9.67 -3.97
CA LEU A 124 7.00 9.02 -5.28
C LEU A 124 7.61 9.91 -6.38
N LEU A 125 7.25 11.20 -6.40
CA LEU A 125 7.80 12.17 -7.34
C LEU A 125 9.29 12.42 -7.10
N TRP A 126 9.71 12.49 -5.84
CA TRP A 126 11.10 12.65 -5.45
C TRP A 126 11.96 11.43 -5.87
N ASP A 127 11.49 10.21 -5.59
CA ASP A 127 12.17 8.97 -6.03
C ASP A 127 12.33 8.95 -7.56
N ARG A 128 11.27 9.32 -8.30
CA ARG A 128 11.32 9.37 -9.78
C ARG A 128 12.34 10.39 -10.29
N ARG A 129 12.49 11.53 -9.61
CA ARG A 129 13.49 12.56 -9.96
C ARG A 129 14.91 12.05 -9.73
N ASN A 130 15.17 11.38 -8.61
CA ASN A 130 16.50 10.91 -8.24
C ASN A 130 16.98 9.67 -9.02
N ARG A 131 16.09 8.93 -9.69
CA ARG A 131 16.44 7.78 -10.54
C ARG A 131 16.78 8.15 -12.00
N ARG A 132 16.76 9.43 -12.39
CA ARG A 132 17.14 9.91 -13.74
C ARG A 132 18.64 10.29 -13.86
N ILE A 133 19.52 9.62 -13.12
CA ILE A 133 20.99 9.74 -13.22
C ILE A 133 21.56 8.32 -13.39
#